data_AF-A0A349MLQ2-F1
#
_entry.id   AF-A0A349MLQ2-F1
#
_cell.length_a   1.000
_cell.length_b   1.000
_cell.length_c   1.000
_cell.angle_alpha   90.00
_cell.angle_beta   90.00
_cell.angle_gamma   90.00
#
_symmetry.space_group_name_H-M   'P 1'
#
loop_
_entity.id
_entity.type
_entity.pdbx_description
1 polymer ?
#
loop_
_entity_poly.entity_id
_entity_poly.type
_entity_poly.pdbx_seq_one_letter_code
_entity_poly.pdbx_strand_id
1 'polypeptide(L)'
;MKTILPKLYDIFVKEGFHPMSGYPSHRFFNIISAQFTTFMVQDRIIGDYGFSLQEIQFIEGFSEFLAPETILVIGNAHGWSTVALALIFPHANVVAIDTRQEGITFTNTLARKNRLNIIAVQGRSPDDVQTIFTNHCTTPLDLIVIDADHHIDSIVKDFFAVQSLMKDDGILLFHDIIDHGLMPGFLDILKNSKMHGRLLTRTSSGIGIAFRQIQEDFLSYINCFNDNPDDYHRYVNLMAKIAGVERPC
;
A
#
# COMPACT_ATOMS: atom_id res chain seq x y z
N MET A 1 -17.98 -5.03 -9.00
CA MET A 1 -16.85 -5.72 -9.68
C MET A 1 -16.75 -7.22 -9.30
N LYS A 2 -16.10 -8.10 -10.11
CA LYS A 2 -15.65 -9.43 -9.61
C LYS A 2 -14.27 -9.25 -8.96
N THR A 3 -14.06 -9.83 -7.77
CA THR A 3 -12.75 -9.72 -7.08
C THR A 3 -11.59 -10.22 -7.95
N ILE A 4 -10.45 -9.52 -7.85
CA ILE A 4 -9.18 -9.80 -8.50
C ILE A 4 -8.40 -10.92 -7.83
N LEU A 5 -8.74 -11.29 -6.59
CA LEU A 5 -7.95 -12.21 -5.76
C LEU A 5 -7.64 -13.56 -6.44
N PRO A 6 -8.61 -14.29 -7.05
CA PRO A 6 -8.29 -15.55 -7.72
C PRO A 6 -7.29 -15.36 -8.87
N LYS A 7 -7.45 -14.28 -9.65
CA LYS A 7 -6.56 -13.97 -10.77
C LYS A 7 -5.18 -13.55 -10.29
N LEU A 8 -5.11 -12.72 -9.25
CA LEU A 8 -3.86 -12.30 -8.62
C LEU A 8 -3.09 -13.53 -8.10
N TYR A 9 -3.75 -14.40 -7.35
CA TYR A 9 -3.16 -15.63 -6.82
C TYR A 9 -2.62 -16.54 -7.94
N ASP A 10 -3.42 -16.77 -8.98
CA ASP A 10 -3.03 -17.59 -10.13
C ASP A 10 -1.80 -17.07 -10.88
N ILE A 11 -1.64 -15.74 -10.97
CA ILE A 11 -0.48 -15.12 -11.65
C ILE A 11 0.83 -15.53 -10.98
N PHE A 12 0.89 -15.51 -9.65
CA PHE A 12 2.09 -15.85 -8.90
C PHE A 12 2.31 -17.36 -8.84
N VAL A 13 1.26 -18.15 -8.58
CA VAL A 13 1.38 -19.62 -8.49
C VAL A 13 1.86 -20.25 -9.78
N LYS A 14 1.45 -19.73 -10.95
CA LYS A 14 1.94 -20.20 -12.26
C LYS A 14 3.44 -20.02 -12.46
N GLU A 15 4.07 -19.12 -11.71
CA GLU A 15 5.51 -18.90 -11.73
C GLU A 15 6.23 -19.60 -10.56
N GLY A 16 5.52 -20.42 -9.78
CA GLY A 16 6.07 -21.16 -8.64
C GLY A 16 6.16 -20.35 -7.35
N PHE A 17 5.55 -19.17 -7.30
CA PHE A 17 5.46 -18.32 -6.11
C PHE A 17 4.10 -18.53 -5.46
N HIS A 18 4.05 -19.22 -4.32
CA HIS A 18 2.81 -19.46 -3.59
C HIS A 18 2.57 -18.34 -2.58
N PRO A 19 1.58 -17.45 -2.77
CA PRO A 19 1.31 -16.38 -1.83
C PRO A 19 0.85 -16.94 -0.48
N MET A 20 1.50 -16.48 0.59
CA MET A 20 1.14 -16.72 1.99
C MET A 20 0.66 -15.39 2.56
N SER A 21 -0.63 -15.27 2.90
CA SER A 21 -1.22 -13.99 3.28
C SER A 21 -2.46 -14.15 4.17
N GLY A 22 -2.76 -13.12 4.97
CA GLY A 22 -4.01 -13.00 5.72
C GLY A 22 -4.11 -13.91 6.95
N TYR A 23 -2.99 -14.41 7.47
CA TYR A 23 -3.01 -15.22 8.68
C TYR A 23 -3.15 -14.32 9.91
N PRO A 24 -4.14 -14.56 10.79
CA PRO A 24 -4.24 -13.79 12.01
C PRO A 24 -3.05 -14.09 12.93
N SER A 25 -2.34 -13.06 13.36
CA SER A 25 -1.07 -13.17 14.11
C SER A 25 -1.15 -14.09 15.33
N HIS A 26 -2.27 -14.07 16.07
CA HIS A 26 -2.48 -14.93 17.24
C HIS A 26 -2.45 -16.45 16.93
N ARG A 27 -2.73 -16.85 15.68
CA ARG A 27 -2.59 -18.24 15.23
C ARG A 27 -1.20 -18.57 14.69
N PHE A 28 -0.35 -17.56 14.53
CA PHE A 28 0.96 -17.66 13.92
C PHE A 28 2.04 -17.14 14.89
N PHE A 29 2.01 -17.64 16.13
CA PHE A 29 2.99 -17.33 17.18
C PHE A 29 3.09 -15.82 17.50
N ASN A 30 2.01 -15.06 17.31
CA ASN A 30 1.97 -13.59 17.43
C ASN A 30 2.93 -12.85 16.48
N ILE A 31 3.34 -13.49 15.38
CA ILE A 31 4.13 -12.82 14.34
C ILE A 31 3.20 -11.85 13.60
N ILE A 32 3.41 -10.54 13.83
CA ILE A 32 2.59 -9.47 13.24
C ILE A 32 2.61 -9.57 11.71
N SER A 33 3.77 -9.84 11.12
CA SER A 33 3.93 -9.88 9.67
C SER A 33 3.18 -11.03 8.97
N ALA A 34 2.62 -12.00 9.72
CA ALA A 34 1.88 -13.12 9.15
C ALA A 34 0.58 -12.71 8.44
N GLN A 35 0.07 -11.51 8.73
CA GLN A 35 -1.10 -10.95 8.05
C GLN A 35 -0.80 -10.47 6.62
N PHE A 36 0.45 -10.10 6.35
CA PHE A 36 0.90 -9.56 5.07
C PHE A 36 1.29 -10.66 4.10
N THR A 37 1.41 -10.29 2.83
CA THR A 37 1.71 -11.26 1.78
C THR A 37 3.20 -11.44 1.61
N THR A 38 3.67 -12.67 1.76
CA THR A 38 4.99 -13.13 1.30
C THR A 38 4.82 -14.35 0.41
N PHE A 39 5.90 -14.93 -0.12
CA PHE A 39 5.83 -16.07 -1.03
C PHE A 39 6.58 -17.28 -0.50
N MET A 40 5.96 -18.46 -0.58
CA MET A 40 6.66 -19.73 -0.49
C MET A 40 7.11 -20.17 -1.88
N VAL A 41 8.41 -20.40 -2.02
CA VAL A 41 9.01 -20.99 -3.22
C VAL A 41 9.80 -22.21 -2.76
N GLN A 42 9.30 -23.39 -3.11
CA GLN A 42 9.75 -24.65 -2.50
C GLN A 42 9.62 -24.57 -0.97
N ASP A 43 10.71 -24.78 -0.23
CA ASP A 43 10.74 -24.75 1.24
C ASP A 43 11.32 -23.44 1.80
N ARG A 44 11.26 -22.34 1.03
CA ARG A 44 11.79 -21.03 1.43
C ARG A 44 10.75 -19.93 1.30
N ILE A 45 10.82 -18.99 2.24
CA ILE A 45 10.11 -17.71 2.15
C ILE A 45 10.94 -16.77 1.28
N ILE A 46 10.32 -16.17 0.26
CA ILE A 46 10.93 -15.21 -0.65
C ILE A 46 10.14 -13.91 -0.65
N GLY A 47 10.90 -12.82 -0.74
CA GLY A 47 10.39 -11.47 -0.87
C GLY A 47 10.04 -10.82 0.45
N ASP A 48 9.73 -9.52 0.35
CA ASP A 48 9.23 -8.75 1.46
C ASP A 48 7.71 -8.83 1.52
N TYR A 49 7.16 -8.32 2.61
CA TYR A 49 5.75 -8.27 2.88
C TYR A 49 5.08 -7.20 1.99
N GLY A 50 4.15 -7.61 1.13
CA GLY A 50 3.23 -6.70 0.45
C GLY A 50 1.87 -6.67 1.15
N PHE A 51 0.91 -5.96 0.56
CA PHE A 51 -0.44 -5.82 1.10
C PHE A 51 -1.05 -7.16 1.54
N SER A 52 -1.69 -7.15 2.71
CA SER A 52 -2.56 -8.23 3.17
C SER A 52 -3.76 -8.43 2.22
N LEU A 53 -4.43 -9.58 2.33
CA LEU A 53 -5.69 -9.80 1.61
C LEU A 53 -6.77 -8.76 1.98
N GLN A 54 -6.80 -8.34 3.24
CA GLN A 54 -7.75 -7.34 3.71
C GLN A 54 -7.51 -5.98 3.04
N GLU A 55 -6.25 -5.57 2.93
CA GLU A 55 -5.88 -4.32 2.27
C GLU A 55 -6.14 -4.36 0.77
N ILE A 56 -5.89 -5.50 0.11
CA ILE A 56 -6.30 -5.67 -1.29
C ILE A 56 -7.80 -5.49 -1.42
N GLN A 57 -8.61 -6.18 -0.61
CA GLN A 57 -10.08 -6.07 -0.68
C GLN A 57 -10.58 -4.65 -0.40
N PHE A 58 -9.93 -3.94 0.52
CA PHE A 58 -10.19 -2.53 0.75
C PHE A 58 -9.88 -1.67 -0.50
N ILE A 59 -8.72 -1.87 -1.11
CA ILE A 59 -8.32 -1.11 -2.31
C ILE A 59 -9.15 -1.53 -3.53
N GLU A 60 -9.64 -2.76 -3.63
CA GLU A 60 -10.59 -3.16 -4.68
C GLU A 60 -11.83 -2.27 -4.66
N GLY A 61 -12.31 -1.88 -3.47
CA GLY A 61 -13.45 -0.97 -3.33
C GLY A 61 -13.21 0.42 -3.92
N PHE A 62 -11.95 0.85 -4.07
CA PHE A 62 -11.62 2.16 -4.66
C PHE A 62 -12.07 2.26 -6.11
N SER A 63 -12.12 1.14 -6.82
CA SER A 63 -12.52 1.11 -8.23
C SER A 63 -13.98 1.50 -8.49
N GLU A 64 -14.82 1.53 -7.45
CA GLU A 64 -16.19 2.04 -7.53
C GLU A 64 -16.23 3.58 -7.43
N PHE A 65 -15.11 4.22 -7.04
CA PHE A 65 -15.01 5.67 -6.81
C PHE A 65 -13.93 6.36 -7.66
N LEU A 66 -12.92 5.61 -8.09
CA LEU A 66 -11.73 6.11 -8.77
C LEU A 66 -11.52 5.39 -10.10
N ALA A 67 -11.04 6.16 -11.07
CA ALA A 67 -10.55 5.66 -12.36
C ALA A 67 -9.17 6.28 -12.65
N PRO A 68 -8.13 5.91 -11.86
CA PRO A 68 -6.81 6.50 -12.02
C PRO A 68 -6.23 6.19 -13.40
N GLU A 69 -5.59 7.18 -14.02
CA GLU A 69 -4.86 7.01 -15.27
C GLU A 69 -3.40 6.66 -15.00
N THR A 70 -2.81 7.27 -13.97
CA THR A 70 -1.41 7.02 -13.59
C THR A 70 -1.31 6.70 -12.10
N ILE A 71 -0.70 5.56 -11.79
CA ILE A 71 -0.43 5.08 -10.43
C ILE A 71 1.07 4.99 -10.23
N LEU A 72 1.57 5.59 -9.15
CA LEU A 72 2.97 5.44 -8.72
C LEU A 72 3.06 4.57 -7.47
N VAL A 73 3.94 3.57 -7.47
CA VAL A 73 4.26 2.73 -6.32
C VAL A 73 5.73 2.93 -5.96
N ILE A 74 6.01 3.40 -4.75
CA ILE A 74 7.36 3.52 -4.20
C ILE A 74 7.55 2.33 -3.27
N GLY A 75 8.39 1.37 -3.68
CA GLY A 75 8.53 0.05 -3.04
C GLY A 75 7.76 -1.02 -3.82
N ASN A 76 8.46 -1.75 -4.70
CA ASN A 76 7.85 -2.82 -5.50
C ASN A 76 7.99 -4.19 -4.82
N ALA A 77 9.09 -4.43 -4.11
CA ALA A 77 9.50 -5.75 -3.65
C ALA A 77 9.35 -6.79 -4.79
N HIS A 78 8.54 -7.84 -4.60
CA HIS A 78 8.25 -8.86 -5.61
C HIS A 78 6.94 -8.60 -6.39
N GLY A 79 6.41 -7.38 -6.32
CA GLY A 79 5.32 -6.90 -7.17
C GLY A 79 3.92 -7.29 -6.75
N TRP A 80 3.72 -7.88 -5.56
CA TRP A 80 2.39 -8.29 -5.10
C TRP A 80 1.37 -7.15 -5.15
N SER A 81 1.65 -6.06 -4.44
CA SER A 81 0.81 -4.87 -4.35
C SER A 81 0.69 -4.18 -5.72
N THR A 82 1.79 -4.08 -6.47
CA THR A 82 1.83 -3.48 -7.82
C THR A 82 0.96 -4.23 -8.83
N VAL A 83 1.04 -5.56 -8.85
CA VAL A 83 0.20 -6.41 -9.71
C VAL A 83 -1.26 -6.34 -9.28
N ALA A 84 -1.55 -6.29 -7.98
CA ALA A 84 -2.91 -6.08 -7.48
C ALA A 84 -3.51 -4.77 -8.01
N LEU A 85 -2.78 -3.65 -7.88
CA LEU A 85 -3.24 -2.33 -8.36
C LEU A 85 -3.54 -2.33 -9.86
N ALA A 86 -2.71 -2.98 -10.68
CA ALA A 86 -2.95 -3.08 -12.12
C ALA A 86 -4.13 -3.99 -12.49
N LEU A 87 -4.50 -4.93 -11.63
CA LEU A 87 -5.71 -5.73 -11.82
C LEU A 87 -6.97 -4.97 -11.40
N ILE A 88 -6.88 -4.18 -10.32
CA ILE A 88 -7.97 -3.33 -9.83
C ILE A 88 -8.25 -2.20 -10.84
N PHE A 89 -7.19 -1.61 -11.39
CA PHE A 89 -7.24 -0.50 -12.35
C PHE A 89 -6.61 -0.91 -13.69
N PRO A 90 -7.28 -1.75 -14.50
CA PRO A 90 -6.70 -2.34 -15.71
C PRO A 90 -6.37 -1.33 -16.83
N HIS A 91 -6.90 -0.11 -16.74
CA HIS A 91 -6.63 0.97 -17.68
C HIS A 91 -5.49 1.89 -17.22
N ALA A 92 -5.12 1.84 -15.95
CA ALA A 92 -4.08 2.70 -15.40
C ALA A 92 -2.70 2.30 -15.91
N ASN A 93 -1.83 3.28 -16.10
CA ASN A 93 -0.40 3.10 -16.20
C ASN A 93 0.18 2.99 -14.78
N VAL A 94 0.59 1.78 -14.40
CA VAL A 94 1.17 1.52 -13.08
C VAL A 94 2.69 1.52 -13.17
N VAL A 95 3.33 2.52 -12.56
CA VAL A 95 4.77 2.65 -12.48
C VAL A 95 5.22 2.33 -11.06
N ALA A 96 6.12 1.36 -10.89
CA ALA A 96 6.69 1.01 -9.60
C ALA A 96 8.20 1.32 -9.56
N ILE A 97 8.69 1.83 -8.44
CA ILE A 97 10.09 2.17 -8.18
C ILE A 97 10.62 1.23 -7.10
N ASP A 98 11.78 0.64 -7.32
CA ASP A 98 12.51 -0.13 -6.30
C ASP A 98 14.01 -0.13 -6.59
N THR A 99 14.81 -0.49 -5.59
CA THR A 99 16.27 -0.62 -5.74
C THR A 99 16.70 -2.04 -6.12
N ARG A 100 15.85 -3.05 -5.87
CA ARG A 100 16.19 -4.47 -6.01
C ARG A 100 15.83 -5.03 -7.38
N GLN A 101 16.86 -5.31 -8.17
CA GLN A 101 16.73 -5.76 -9.54
C GLN A 101 15.97 -7.09 -9.71
N GLU A 102 16.07 -8.02 -8.74
CA GLU A 102 15.37 -9.31 -8.79
C GLU A 102 13.85 -9.11 -8.85
N GLY A 103 13.30 -8.39 -7.86
CA GLY A 103 11.88 -8.10 -7.76
C GLY A 103 11.35 -7.29 -8.95
N ILE A 104 12.12 -6.31 -9.43
CA ILE A 104 11.80 -5.53 -10.64
C ILE A 104 11.68 -6.44 -11.87
N THR A 105 12.67 -7.31 -12.06
CA THR A 105 12.71 -8.23 -13.21
C THR A 105 11.55 -9.22 -13.15
N PHE A 106 11.21 -9.69 -11.95
CA PHE A 106 10.08 -10.58 -11.72
C PHE A 106 8.75 -9.89 -12.02
N THR A 107 8.47 -8.71 -11.44
CA THR A 107 7.25 -7.93 -11.72
C THR A 107 7.07 -7.66 -13.21
N ASN A 108 8.12 -7.21 -13.90
CA ASN A 108 8.06 -6.94 -15.34
C ASN A 108 7.82 -8.20 -16.18
N THR A 109 8.28 -9.36 -15.70
CA THR A 109 7.98 -10.66 -16.35
C THR A 109 6.52 -11.05 -16.17
N LEU A 110 5.97 -10.90 -14.95
CA LEU A 110 4.54 -11.11 -14.69
C LEU A 110 3.68 -10.19 -15.55
N ALA A 111 4.05 -8.90 -15.63
CA ALA A 111 3.34 -7.90 -16.42
C ALA A 111 3.25 -8.31 -17.90
N ARG A 112 4.38 -8.69 -18.51
CA ARG A 112 4.44 -9.12 -19.91
C ARG A 112 3.62 -10.38 -20.17
N LYS A 113 3.77 -11.41 -19.34
CA LYS A 113 3.06 -12.69 -19.48
C LYS A 113 1.54 -12.54 -19.36
N ASN A 114 1.09 -11.61 -18.53
CA ASN A 114 -0.32 -11.41 -18.21
C ASN A 114 -0.94 -10.17 -18.89
N ARG A 115 -0.18 -9.49 -19.76
CA ARG A 115 -0.59 -8.27 -20.48
C ARG A 115 -1.11 -7.18 -19.54
N LEU A 116 -0.41 -6.96 -18.44
CA LEU A 116 -0.72 -5.90 -17.48
C LEU A 116 0.02 -4.61 -17.86
N ASN A 117 -0.63 -3.46 -17.66
CA ASN A 117 -0.04 -2.15 -17.91
C ASN A 117 0.83 -1.69 -16.71
N ILE A 118 1.89 -2.45 -16.46
CA ILE A 118 2.84 -2.23 -15.37
C ILE A 118 4.23 -2.04 -15.94
N ILE A 119 4.99 -1.13 -15.34
CA ILE A 119 6.45 -1.13 -15.42
C ILE A 119 7.06 -0.93 -14.03
N ALA A 120 7.89 -1.87 -13.61
CA ALA A 120 8.79 -1.68 -12.47
C ALA A 120 10.14 -1.16 -12.97
N VAL A 121 10.66 -0.11 -12.36
CA VAL A 121 11.86 0.61 -12.77
C VAL A 121 12.84 0.65 -11.61
N GLN A 122 14.13 0.47 -11.91
CA GLN A 122 15.17 0.63 -10.91
C GLN A 122 15.35 2.10 -10.56
N GLY A 123 15.22 2.44 -9.29
CA GLY A 123 15.45 3.77 -8.77
C GLY A 123 15.34 3.82 -7.25
N ARG A 124 15.86 4.89 -6.66
CA ARG A 124 15.78 5.16 -5.24
C ARG A 124 14.95 6.41 -4.99
N SER A 125 13.91 6.27 -4.18
CA SER A 125 13.15 7.41 -3.66
C SER A 125 13.92 8.10 -2.51
N PRO A 126 13.85 9.43 -2.36
CA PRO A 126 13.12 10.40 -3.20
C PRO A 126 13.84 10.78 -4.51
N ASP A 127 15.13 10.48 -4.61
CA ASP A 127 16.05 11.08 -5.57
C ASP A 127 15.68 10.84 -7.04
N ASP A 128 15.20 9.64 -7.38
CA ASP A 128 14.90 9.24 -8.76
C ASP A 128 13.44 9.45 -9.16
N VAL A 129 12.55 9.87 -8.24
CA VAL A 129 11.10 9.98 -8.47
C VAL A 129 10.79 10.89 -9.65
N GLN A 130 11.41 12.08 -9.70
CA GLN A 130 11.15 13.05 -10.77
C GLN A 130 11.56 12.52 -12.15
N THR A 131 12.72 11.87 -12.24
CA THR A 131 13.25 11.32 -13.49
C THR A 131 12.37 10.17 -13.98
N ILE A 132 11.96 9.28 -13.07
CA ILE A 132 11.11 8.13 -13.40
C ILE A 132 9.72 8.60 -13.81
N PHE A 133 9.12 9.55 -13.10
CA PHE A 133 7.85 10.16 -13.48
C PHE A 133 7.92 10.71 -14.91
N THR A 134 8.93 11.53 -15.20
CA THR A 134 9.11 12.16 -16.53
C THR A 134 9.22 11.13 -17.66
N ASN A 135 9.87 9.98 -17.40
CA ASN A 135 10.15 8.97 -18.41
C ASN A 135 9.01 7.95 -18.60
N HIS A 136 8.18 7.73 -17.58
CA HIS A 136 7.26 6.59 -17.55
C HIS A 136 5.80 6.96 -17.29
N CYS A 137 5.52 8.10 -16.68
CA CYS A 137 4.16 8.55 -16.40
C CYS A 137 3.64 9.43 -17.54
N THR A 138 2.40 9.19 -17.95
CA THR A 138 1.77 9.94 -19.06
C THR A 138 0.93 11.11 -18.59
N THR A 139 0.43 11.05 -17.36
CA THR A 139 -0.40 12.09 -16.74
C THR A 139 0.04 12.33 -15.30
N PRO A 140 -0.35 13.46 -14.67
CA PRO A 140 -0.10 13.67 -13.25
C PRO A 140 -0.69 12.53 -12.41
N LEU A 141 -0.07 12.26 -11.26
CA LEU A 141 -0.38 11.08 -10.45
C LEU A 141 -1.78 11.16 -9.84
N ASP A 142 -2.58 10.11 -10.05
CA ASP A 142 -3.92 9.96 -9.49
C ASP A 142 -3.89 9.20 -8.16
N LEU A 143 -3.07 8.16 -8.08
CA LEU A 143 -2.90 7.33 -6.89
C LEU A 143 -1.41 7.07 -6.67
N ILE A 144 -0.94 7.34 -5.45
CA ILE A 144 0.43 7.09 -5.03
C ILE A 144 0.41 6.13 -3.85
N VAL A 145 1.28 5.13 -3.88
CA VAL A 145 1.53 4.21 -2.76
C VAL A 145 2.98 4.36 -2.32
N ILE A 146 3.19 4.63 -1.03
CA ILE A 146 4.50 4.70 -0.38
C ILE A 146 4.63 3.52 0.58
N ASP A 147 5.50 2.57 0.21
CA ASP A 147 5.70 1.27 0.87
C ASP A 147 7.14 0.76 0.65
N ALA A 148 8.13 1.64 0.84
CA ALA A 148 9.55 1.31 0.60
C ALA A 148 10.38 1.24 1.88
N ASP A 149 10.61 2.40 2.51
CA ASP A 149 11.47 2.52 3.68
C ASP A 149 10.66 2.97 4.88
N HIS A 150 10.56 2.09 5.88
CA HIS A 150 9.73 2.28 7.08
C HIS A 150 10.42 3.13 8.13
N HIS A 151 10.92 4.29 7.71
CA HIS A 151 11.47 5.32 8.57
C HIS A 151 10.66 6.61 8.42
N ILE A 152 10.48 7.32 9.54
CA ILE A 152 9.73 8.58 9.62
C ILE A 152 10.21 9.58 8.55
N ASP A 153 11.52 9.82 8.47
CA ASP A 153 12.09 10.79 7.52
C ASP A 153 11.89 10.37 6.06
N SER A 154 11.85 9.07 5.79
CA SER A 154 11.75 8.54 4.42
C SER A 154 10.35 8.78 3.86
N ILE A 155 9.27 8.51 4.62
CA ILE A 155 7.91 8.80 4.15
C ILE A 155 7.66 10.29 3.92
N VAL A 156 8.29 11.17 4.72
CA VAL A 156 8.19 12.63 4.57
C VAL A 156 8.90 13.07 3.29
N LYS A 157 10.11 12.56 3.05
CA LYS A 157 10.86 12.84 1.82
C LYS A 157 10.13 12.34 0.57
N ASP A 158 9.57 11.15 0.62
CA ASP A 158 8.82 10.55 -0.49
C ASP A 158 7.56 11.38 -0.78
N PHE A 159 6.82 11.81 0.25
CA PHE A 159 5.69 12.73 0.07
C PHE A 159 6.11 14.02 -0.65
N PHE A 160 7.19 14.67 -0.21
CA PHE A 160 7.65 15.91 -0.83
C PHE A 160 8.16 15.71 -2.26
N ALA A 161 8.66 14.52 -2.60
CA ALA A 161 9.09 14.17 -3.95
C ALA A 161 7.91 14.00 -4.93
N VAL A 162 6.74 13.56 -4.44
CA VAL A 162 5.57 13.27 -5.30
C VAL A 162 4.50 14.38 -5.29
N GLN A 163 4.44 15.22 -4.25
CA GLN A 163 3.29 16.13 -4.05
C GLN A 163 3.05 17.11 -5.22
N SER A 164 4.10 17.53 -5.92
CA SER A 164 4.03 18.45 -7.07
C SER A 164 3.69 17.74 -8.38
N LEU A 165 3.78 16.40 -8.40
CA LEU A 165 3.49 15.54 -9.55
C LEU A 165 2.04 15.02 -9.51
N MET A 166 1.36 15.21 -8.40
CA MET A 166 0.01 14.70 -8.14
C MET A 166 -1.08 15.65 -8.63
N LYS A 167 -2.18 15.08 -9.14
CA LYS A 167 -3.43 15.82 -9.41
C LYS A 167 -4.00 16.43 -8.13
N ASP A 168 -4.90 17.41 -8.27
CA ASP A 168 -5.54 18.04 -7.12
C ASP A 168 -6.50 17.09 -6.37
N ASP A 169 -7.12 16.14 -7.07
CA ASP A 169 -7.94 15.06 -6.53
C ASP A 169 -7.15 13.75 -6.35
N GLY A 170 -5.81 13.81 -6.45
CA GLY A 170 -4.96 12.65 -6.25
C GLY A 170 -4.93 12.17 -4.79
N ILE A 171 -4.73 10.86 -4.63
CA ILE A 171 -4.73 10.15 -3.35
C ILE A 171 -3.33 9.59 -3.07
N LEU A 172 -2.85 9.75 -1.84
CA LEU A 172 -1.68 9.02 -1.35
C LEU A 172 -2.07 7.99 -0.30
N LEU A 173 -1.49 6.79 -0.41
CA LEU A 173 -1.50 5.75 0.59
C LEU A 173 -0.09 5.58 1.15
N PHE A 174 0.03 5.66 2.47
CA PHE A 174 1.23 5.35 3.22
C PHE A 174 1.00 4.02 3.93
N HIS A 175 1.73 2.99 3.53
CA HIS A 175 1.62 1.67 4.15
C HIS A 175 2.34 1.65 5.53
N ASP A 176 1.93 0.74 6.42
CA ASP A 176 2.59 0.51 7.72
C ASP A 176 2.68 1.70 8.69
N ILE A 177 1.74 2.65 8.62
CA ILE A 177 1.78 3.81 9.52
C ILE A 177 1.67 3.42 10.99
N ILE A 178 0.78 2.48 11.35
CA ILE A 178 0.67 2.00 12.74
C ILE A 178 1.75 0.95 13.01
N ASP A 179 1.86 -0.06 12.15
CA ASP A 179 2.72 -1.24 12.38
C ASP A 179 4.21 -0.89 12.50
N HIS A 180 4.66 0.16 11.82
CA HIS A 180 6.03 0.67 11.90
C HIS A 180 6.18 2.00 12.65
N GLY A 181 5.12 2.45 13.35
CA GLY A 181 5.21 3.64 14.20
C GLY A 181 5.51 4.93 13.44
N LEU A 182 5.06 5.03 12.19
CA LEU A 182 5.33 6.16 11.28
C LEU A 182 4.36 7.33 11.47
N MET A 183 3.47 7.25 12.45
CA MET A 183 2.50 8.31 12.80
C MET A 183 3.13 9.71 12.88
N PRO A 184 4.29 9.93 13.51
CA PRO A 184 4.87 11.27 13.60
C PRO A 184 5.14 11.88 12.22
N GLY A 185 5.67 11.09 11.28
CA GLY A 185 5.94 11.56 9.91
C GLY A 185 4.66 11.84 9.13
N PHE A 186 3.66 10.97 9.26
CA PHE A 186 2.35 11.18 8.63
C PHE A 186 1.67 12.46 9.14
N LEU A 187 1.70 12.70 10.46
CA LEU A 187 1.16 13.94 11.04
C LEU A 187 1.94 15.19 10.62
N ASP A 188 3.26 15.08 10.50
CA ASP A 188 4.10 16.18 10.01
C ASP A 188 3.75 16.55 8.56
N ILE A 189 3.55 15.55 7.69
CA ILE A 189 3.06 15.75 6.31
C ILE A 189 1.74 16.52 6.32
N LEU A 190 0.74 16.08 7.09
CA LEU A 190 -0.57 16.73 7.12
C LEU A 190 -0.49 18.16 7.66
N LYS A 191 0.33 18.40 8.69
CA LYS A 191 0.51 19.72 9.30
C LYS A 191 1.19 20.71 8.36
N ASN A 192 2.17 20.26 7.59
CA ASN A 192 3.00 21.11 6.74
C ASN A 192 2.56 21.11 5.27
N SER A 193 1.40 20.54 4.96
CA SER A 193 0.81 20.53 3.63
C SER A 193 -0.65 21.00 3.68
N LYS A 194 -1.29 21.07 2.51
CA LYS A 194 -2.73 21.34 2.39
C LYS A 194 -3.55 20.04 2.32
N MET A 195 -2.99 18.94 2.83
CA MET A 195 -3.61 17.62 2.75
C MET A 195 -4.51 17.39 3.96
N HIS A 196 -5.64 16.76 3.71
CA HIS A 196 -6.43 16.07 4.73
C HIS A 196 -5.95 14.63 4.83
N GLY A 197 -6.10 14.03 6.02
CA GLY A 197 -5.71 12.64 6.24
C GLY A 197 -6.72 11.83 7.03
N ARG A 198 -6.69 10.52 6.83
CA ARG A 198 -7.35 9.52 7.69
C ARG A 198 -6.35 8.42 8.03
N LEU A 199 -6.46 7.90 9.24
CA LEU A 199 -5.73 6.72 9.67
C LEU A 199 -6.65 5.51 9.62
N LEU A 200 -6.32 4.52 8.82
CA LEU A 200 -7.18 3.37 8.58
C LEU A 200 -6.91 2.27 9.60
N THR A 201 -7.32 2.53 10.85
CA THR A 201 -7.14 1.66 12.03
C THR A 201 -7.69 0.25 11.88
N ARG A 202 -8.58 0.01 10.90
CA ARG A 202 -9.14 -1.32 10.60
C ARG A 202 -8.46 -2.04 9.45
N THR A 203 -7.41 -1.48 8.86
CA THR A 203 -6.52 -2.19 7.92
C THR A 203 -5.42 -2.93 8.69
N SER A 204 -4.81 -3.94 8.07
CA SER A 204 -3.81 -4.79 8.74
C SER A 204 -2.60 -4.00 9.22
N SER A 205 -2.07 -3.09 8.39
CA SER A 205 -0.91 -2.24 8.69
C SER A 205 -1.24 -0.90 9.36
N GLY A 206 -2.52 -0.53 9.40
CA GLY A 206 -2.96 0.80 9.77
C GLY A 206 -2.56 1.86 8.75
N ILE A 207 -2.94 1.70 7.48
CA ILE A 207 -2.62 2.60 6.36
C ILE A 207 -2.98 4.07 6.69
N GLY A 208 -2.08 5.00 6.35
CA GLY A 208 -2.40 6.43 6.27
C GLY A 208 -2.88 6.79 4.87
N ILE A 209 -4.03 7.46 4.75
CA ILE A 209 -4.50 8.01 3.46
C ILE A 209 -4.50 9.53 3.53
N ALA A 210 -3.95 10.19 2.49
CA ALA A 210 -3.92 11.64 2.38
C ALA A 210 -4.46 12.13 1.02
N PHE A 211 -5.20 13.24 1.03
CA PHE A 211 -5.82 13.83 -0.16
C PHE A 211 -6.05 15.34 0.02
N ARG A 212 -6.12 16.13 -1.06
CA ARG A 212 -6.56 17.55 -0.97
C ARG A 212 -8.08 17.66 -1.08
N GLN A 213 -8.65 16.91 -2.01
CA GLN A 213 -10.07 16.84 -2.28
C GLN A 213 -10.47 15.39 -2.49
N ILE A 214 -11.69 15.06 -2.09
CA ILE A 214 -12.23 13.71 -2.24
C ILE A 214 -13.75 13.78 -2.32
N GLN A 215 -14.36 12.87 -3.07
CA GLN A 215 -15.82 12.76 -3.14
C GLN A 215 -16.38 12.28 -1.79
N GLU A 216 -17.56 12.77 -1.42
CA GLU A 216 -18.17 12.48 -0.11
C GLU A 216 -18.48 10.98 0.08
N ASP A 217 -18.98 10.31 -0.95
CA ASP A 217 -19.27 8.87 -0.89
C ASP A 217 -17.98 8.05 -0.74
N PHE A 218 -16.89 8.47 -1.39
CA PHE A 218 -15.60 7.82 -1.24
C PHE A 218 -14.99 8.07 0.15
N LEU A 219 -15.14 9.28 0.69
CA LEU A 219 -14.76 9.58 2.07
C LEU A 219 -15.58 8.74 3.06
N SER A 220 -16.87 8.51 2.80
CA SER A 220 -17.72 7.65 3.60
C SER A 220 -17.22 6.20 3.60
N TYR A 221 -16.82 5.69 2.43
CA TYR A 221 -16.17 4.38 2.31
C TYR A 221 -14.87 4.30 3.12
N ILE A 222 -14.00 5.31 3.02
CA ILE A 222 -12.75 5.41 3.80
C ILE A 222 -13.05 5.42 5.30
N ASN A 223 -14.08 6.15 5.73
CA ASN A 223 -14.47 6.25 7.14
C ASN A 223 -14.98 4.91 7.71
N CYS A 224 -15.39 3.94 6.89
CA CYS A 224 -15.66 2.59 7.37
C CYS A 224 -14.41 1.90 7.92
N PHE A 225 -13.21 2.33 7.51
CA PHE A 225 -11.92 1.77 7.92
C PHE A 225 -11.14 2.66 8.91
N ASN A 226 -11.63 3.87 9.14
CA ASN A 226 -11.08 4.83 10.10
C ASN A 226 -11.92 4.82 11.38
N ASP A 227 -11.24 4.87 12.52
CA ASP A 227 -11.86 5.17 13.81
C ASP A 227 -11.68 6.63 14.18
N ASN A 228 -12.62 7.14 14.98
CA ASN A 228 -12.34 8.29 15.82
C ASN A 228 -11.21 7.90 16.81
N PRO A 229 -10.12 8.68 16.93
CA PRO A 229 -8.99 8.34 17.79
C PRO A 229 -9.36 8.08 19.26
N ASP A 230 -10.29 8.85 19.83
CA ASP A 230 -10.72 8.69 21.22
C ASP A 230 -11.48 7.38 21.42
N ASP A 231 -12.36 7.04 20.47
CA ASP A 231 -13.09 5.77 20.49
C ASP A 231 -12.15 4.58 20.32
N TYR A 232 -11.17 4.68 19.41
CA TYR A 232 -10.14 3.66 19.21
C TYR A 232 -9.35 3.43 20.50
N HIS A 233 -8.82 4.49 21.12
CA HIS A 233 -8.06 4.37 22.36
C HIS A 233 -8.90 3.81 23.51
N ARG A 234 -10.17 4.24 23.63
CA ARG A 234 -11.11 3.69 24.61
C ARG A 234 -11.35 2.20 24.37
N TYR A 235 -11.59 1.79 23.13
CA TYR A 235 -11.82 0.39 22.78
C TYR A 235 -10.60 -0.48 23.11
N VAL A 236 -9.40 -0.06 22.70
CA VAL A 236 -8.15 -0.78 23.01
C VAL A 236 -7.96 -0.92 24.53
N ASN A 237 -8.22 0.14 25.31
CA ASN A 237 -8.14 0.09 26.77
C ASN A 237 -9.13 -0.90 27.39
N LEU A 238 -10.37 -0.94 26.89
CA LEU A 238 -11.38 -1.89 27.34
C LEU A 238 -10.96 -3.33 27.01
N MET A 239 -10.43 -3.57 25.81
CA MET A 239 -9.96 -4.89 25.39
C MET A 239 -8.76 -5.36 26.23
N ALA A 240 -7.79 -4.48 26.50
CA ALA A 240 -6.65 -4.81 27.36
C ALA A 240 -7.10 -5.20 28.78
N LYS A 241 -8.05 -4.45 29.34
CA LYS A 241 -8.66 -4.77 30.64
C LYS A 241 -9.39 -6.12 30.64
N ILE A 242 -10.14 -6.43 29.58
CA ILE A 242 -10.86 -7.71 29.42
C ILE A 242 -9.86 -8.87 29.31
N ALA A 243 -8.77 -8.68 28.56
CA ALA A 243 -7.74 -9.71 28.35
C ALA A 243 -6.81 -9.88 29.56
N GLY A 244 -6.87 -9.01 30.57
CA GLY A 244 -5.96 -9.04 31.71
C GLY A 244 -4.52 -8.69 31.35
N VAL A 245 -4.32 -7.88 30.30
CA VAL A 245 -2.99 -7.47 29.82
C VAL A 245 -2.72 -6.03 30.25
N GLU A 246 -1.64 -5.81 31.02
CA GLU A 246 -1.10 -4.47 31.22
C GLU A 246 -0.39 -4.03 29.94
N ARG A 247 -0.67 -2.81 29.47
CA ARG A 247 0.00 -2.27 28.28
C ARG A 247 1.52 -2.18 28.54
N PRO A 248 2.38 -2.58 27.59
CA PRO A 248 3.71 -2.00 27.51
C PRO A 248 3.55 -0.49 27.30
N CYS A 249 4.26 0.32 28.10
CA CYS A 249 4.29 1.78 27.97
C CYS A 249 4.66 2.24 26.56
#